data_AF-A0A519WAY6-F1
#
_entry.id   AF-A0A519WAY6-F1
#
_cell.length_a   1.000
_cell.length_b   1.000
_cell.length_c   1.000
_cell.angle_alpha   90.00
_cell.angle_beta   90.00
_cell.angle_gamma   90.00
#
_symmetry.space_group_name_H-M   'P 1'
#
loop_
_entity.id
_entity.type
_entity.pdbx_description
1 polymer ?
#
loop_
_entity_poly.entity_id
_entity_poly.type
_entity_poly.pdbx_seq_one_letter_code
_entity_poly.pdbx_strand_id
1 'polypeptide(L)'
;MVDQDLKLKDQRPKTSKYLKPLGFVIALILLNALAQFAYTRIDFTKEKRFTLTEKTKETLKENKNEVIVTVFLDGDMPSAFKRLRNATKDMLADYKAYSKANFK
;
A
#
# COMPACT_ATOMS: atom_id res chain seq x y z
N MET A 1 -17.52 -31.53 -60.50
CA MET A 1 -17.89 -32.56 -59.50
C MET A 1 -16.61 -33.37 -59.36
N VAL A 2 -15.74 -33.21 -58.37
CA VAL A 2 -15.84 -32.85 -56.96
C VAL A 2 -14.47 -32.20 -56.59
N ASP A 3 -14.27 -31.69 -55.38
CA ASP A 3 -12.97 -31.23 -54.81
C ASP A 3 -12.68 -29.72 -54.80
N GLN A 4 -13.73 -28.88 -54.68
CA GLN A 4 -13.55 -27.48 -54.26
C GLN A 4 -13.81 -27.27 -52.76
N ASP A 5 -13.96 -28.34 -51.99
CA ASP A 5 -14.18 -28.27 -50.55
C ASP A 5 -12.89 -28.56 -49.78
N LEU A 6 -12.59 -27.65 -48.85
CA LEU A 6 -11.71 -27.82 -47.69
C LEU A 6 -10.21 -27.51 -47.89
N LYS A 7 -9.92 -26.27 -48.32
CA LYS A 7 -8.80 -25.51 -47.73
C LYS A 7 -9.32 -24.30 -46.96
N LEU A 8 -10.05 -24.57 -45.87
CA LEU A 8 -10.23 -23.59 -44.81
C LEU A 8 -8.86 -23.36 -44.18
N LYS A 9 -8.12 -22.41 -44.74
CA LYS A 9 -6.83 -21.94 -44.25
C LYS A 9 -7.06 -21.40 -42.84
N ASP A 10 -6.64 -22.17 -41.86
CA ASP A 10 -6.68 -21.86 -40.44
C ASP A 10 -6.01 -20.49 -40.18
N GLN A 11 -6.82 -19.42 -40.17
CA GLN A 11 -6.38 -18.05 -39.89
C GLN A 11 -6.33 -17.83 -38.37
N ARG A 12 -5.53 -18.64 -37.66
CA ARG A 12 -5.26 -18.36 -36.25
C ARG A 12 -4.45 -17.06 -36.17
N PRO A 13 -4.93 -16.03 -35.44
CA PRO A 13 -4.19 -14.78 -35.33
C PRO A 13 -2.83 -15.08 -34.71
N LYS A 14 -1.75 -14.80 -35.46
CA LYS A 14 -0.38 -14.90 -34.94
C LYS A 14 -0.20 -13.84 -33.87
N THR A 15 -0.44 -14.22 -32.61
CA THR A 15 -0.19 -13.36 -31.47
C THR A 15 1.30 -13.03 -31.46
N SER A 16 1.64 -11.73 -31.54
CA SER A 16 3.05 -11.34 -31.56
C SER A 16 3.71 -11.78 -30.25
N LYS A 17 4.87 -12.45 -30.35
CA LYS A 17 5.56 -13.03 -29.20
C LYS A 17 5.95 -11.98 -28.15
N TYR A 18 5.95 -10.70 -28.53
CA TYR A 18 6.29 -9.56 -27.68
C TYR A 18 5.08 -8.88 -27.02
N LEU A 19 3.83 -9.21 -27.39
CA LEU A 19 2.65 -8.60 -26.78
C LEU A 19 2.50 -8.99 -25.30
N LYS A 20 2.83 -10.24 -24.97
CA LYS A 20 2.78 -10.77 -23.60
C LYS A 20 3.79 -10.08 -22.66
N PRO A 21 5.10 -10.00 -22.97
CA PRO A 21 6.04 -9.30 -22.09
C PRO A 21 5.74 -7.79 -22.04
N LEU A 22 5.32 -7.17 -23.14
CA LEU A 22 4.94 -5.76 -23.13
C LEU A 22 3.74 -5.49 -22.20
N GLY A 23 2.70 -6.32 -22.27
CA GLY A 23 1.56 -6.25 -21.37
C GLY A 23 1.95 -6.45 -19.89
N PHE A 24 2.90 -7.35 -19.62
CA PHE A 24 3.42 -7.57 -18.27
C PHE A 24 4.15 -6.33 -17.71
N VAL A 25 5.00 -5.69 -18.53
CA VAL A 25 5.70 -4.46 -18.12
C VAL A 25 4.70 -3.32 -17.85
N ILE A 26 3.69 -3.15 -18.72
CA ILE A 26 2.64 -2.15 -18.52
C ILE A 26 1.88 -2.42 -17.20
N ALA A 27 1.54 -3.68 -16.93
CA ALA A 27 0.88 -4.07 -15.69
C ALA A 27 1.73 -3.76 -14.45
N LEU A 28 3.05 -3.98 -14.49
CA LEU A 28 3.96 -3.64 -13.40
C LEU A 28 4.04 -2.13 -13.17
N ILE A 29 4.07 -1.32 -14.24
CA ILE A 29 4.07 0.14 -14.14
C ILE A 29 2.77 0.62 -13.49
N LEU A 30 1.63 0.10 -13.94
CA LEU A 30 0.33 0.44 -13.36
C LEU A 30 0.23 0.01 -11.89
N LEU A 31 0.70 -1.18 -11.56
CA LEU A 31 0.74 -1.67 -10.17
C LEU A 31 1.61 -0.77 -9.29
N ASN A 32 2.78 -0.34 -9.78
CA ASN A 32 3.66 0.56 -9.05
C ASN A 32 3.01 1.94 -8.82
N ALA A 33 2.40 2.51 -9.86
CA ALA A 33 1.67 3.78 -9.75
C ALA A 33 0.50 3.66 -8.76
N LEU A 34 -0.27 2.57 -8.82
CA LEU A 34 -1.37 2.30 -7.88
C LEU A 34 -0.88 2.10 -6.44
N ALA A 35 0.29 1.47 -6.25
CA ALA A 35 0.88 1.27 -4.93
C ALA A 35 1.26 2.59 -4.24
N GLN A 36 1.48 3.68 -4.98
CA GLN A 36 1.72 5.01 -4.39
C GLN A 36 0.47 5.59 -3.73
N PHE A 37 -0.72 5.20 -4.17
CA PHE A 37 -1.99 5.67 -3.58
C PHE A 37 -2.44 4.81 -2.38
N ALA A 38 -1.93 3.59 -2.27
CA ALA A 38 -2.24 2.66 -1.18
C ALA A 38 -0.99 2.40 -0.34
N TYR A 39 -0.65 3.34 0.56
CA TYR A 39 0.39 3.08 1.56
C TYR A 39 -0.09 1.98 2.52
N THR A 40 0.41 0.77 2.31
CA THR A 40 0.08 -0.40 3.14
C THR A 40 1.31 -0.78 3.95
N ARG A 41 1.16 -0.81 5.28
CA ARG A 41 2.18 -1.31 6.20
C ARG A 41 1.71 -2.62 6.80
N ILE A 42 2.36 -3.71 6.40
CA ILE A 42 2.06 -5.04 6.94
C ILE A 42 2.99 -5.31 8.12
N ASP A 43 2.43 -5.55 9.29
CA ASP A 43 3.19 -5.98 10.47
C ASP A 43 3.37 -7.50 10.46
N PHE A 44 4.60 -7.96 10.24
CA PHE A 44 4.97 -9.38 10.22
C PHE A 44 5.29 -9.95 11.61
N THR A 45 5.21 -9.14 12.67
CA THR A 45 5.36 -9.66 14.03
C THR A 45 4.13 -10.46 14.43
N LYS A 46 4.37 -11.58 15.11
CA LYS A 46 3.31 -12.50 15.56
C LYS A 46 2.33 -11.80 16.52
N GLU A 47 2.83 -10.89 17.34
CA GLU A 47 2.09 -10.15 18.36
C GLU A 47 1.62 -8.77 17.87
N LYS A 48 1.84 -8.44 16.59
CA LYS A 48 1.36 -7.20 15.95
C LYS A 48 1.81 -5.92 16.66
N ARG A 49 3.04 -5.92 17.20
CA ARG A 49 3.55 -4.87 18.08
C ARG A 49 3.84 -3.52 17.40
N PHE A 50 3.74 -3.47 16.07
CA PHE A 50 3.90 -2.26 15.26
C PHE A 50 2.59 -1.79 14.63
N THR A 51 1.45 -2.35 15.06
CA THR A 51 0.11 -1.92 14.65
C THR A 51 -0.80 -1.69 15.86
N LEU A 52 -1.85 -0.90 15.67
CA LEU A 52 -2.82 -0.63 16.74
C LEU A 52 -3.69 -1.85 17.02
N THR A 53 -4.00 -2.07 18.30
CA THR A 53 -5.02 -3.04 18.70
C THR A 53 -6.39 -2.57 18.23
N GLU A 54 -7.33 -3.50 18.06
CA GLU A 54 -8.70 -3.16 17.68
C GLU A 54 -9.36 -2.21 18.68
N LYS A 55 -9.09 -2.39 19.99
CA LYS A 55 -9.63 -1.51 21.02
C LYS A 55 -9.14 -0.07 20.89
N THR A 56 -7.86 0.12 20.56
CA THR A 56 -7.31 1.46 20.31
C THR A 56 -7.93 2.09 19.06
N LYS A 57 -8.13 1.30 17.98
CA LYS A 57 -8.80 1.79 16.75
C LYS A 57 -10.24 2.23 17.02
N GLU A 58 -11.01 1.45 17.79
CA GLU A 58 -12.37 1.83 18.20
C GLU A 58 -12.38 3.14 18.98
N THR A 59 -11.49 3.27 19.98
CA THR A 59 -11.38 4.48 20.80
C THR A 59 -11.07 5.72 19.94
N LEU A 60 -10.13 5.59 18.99
CA LEU A 60 -9.79 6.68 18.07
C LEU A 60 -10.93 7.05 17.13
N LYS A 61 -11.72 6.07 16.68
CA LYS A 61 -12.88 6.28 15.80
C LYS A 61 -14.07 6.94 16.51
N GLU A 62 -14.22 6.69 17.81
CA GLU A 62 -15.28 7.26 18.64
C GLU A 62 -14.93 8.66 19.18
N ASN A 63 -13.64 9.01 19.17
CA ASN A 63 -13.17 10.31 19.63
C ASN A 63 -13.78 11.45 18.79
N LYS A 64 -14.41 12.41 19.46
CA LYS A 64 -15.03 13.61 18.88
C LYS A 64 -14.22 14.89 19.10
N ASN A 65 -13.24 14.85 19.99
CA ASN A 65 -12.48 16.03 20.41
C ASN A 65 -11.16 16.13 19.63
N GLU A 66 -10.71 17.34 19.34
CA GLU A 66 -9.39 17.57 18.74
C GLU A 66 -8.29 17.07 19.68
N VAL A 67 -7.31 16.37 19.11
CA VAL A 67 -6.14 15.87 19.82
C VAL A 67 -4.90 16.51 19.24
N ILE A 68 -4.12 17.15 20.10
CA ILE A 68 -2.85 17.79 19.74
C ILE A 68 -1.74 17.09 20.50
N VAL A 69 -0.76 16.55 19.77
CA VAL A 69 0.42 15.89 20.34
C VAL A 69 1.66 16.67 19.94
N THR A 70 2.29 17.32 20.92
CA THR A 70 3.59 18.00 20.70
C THR A 70 4.74 17.02 20.90
N VAL A 71 5.57 16.84 19.88
CA VAL A 71 6.71 15.91 19.90
C VAL A 71 8.02 16.69 19.91
N PHE A 72 8.86 16.44 20.92
CA PHE A 72 10.16 17.10 21.08
C PHE A 72 11.34 16.30 20.47
N LEU A 73 11.05 15.21 19.76
CA LEU A 73 12.05 14.35 19.14
C LEU A 73 12.40 14.87 17.73
N ASP A 74 13.06 16.03 17.67
CA ASP A 74 13.47 16.67 16.40
C ASP A 74 14.96 17.08 16.40
N GLY A 75 15.48 17.52 15.25
CA GLY A 75 16.87 17.98 15.08
C GLY A 75 17.90 16.86 14.94
N ASP A 76 19.18 17.22 15.12
CA ASP A 76 20.28 16.26 15.12
C ASP A 76 20.34 15.53 16.47
N MET A 77 19.94 14.27 16.45
CA MET A 77 19.84 13.43 17.62
C MET A 77 20.86 12.29 17.57
N PRO A 78 21.37 11.83 18.73
CA PRO A 78 22.15 10.60 18.80
C PRO A 78 21.41 9.42 18.18
N SER A 79 22.17 8.45 17.64
CA SER A 79 21.62 7.29 16.93
C SER A 79 20.55 6.53 17.73
N ALA A 80 20.72 6.43 19.05
CA ALA A 80 19.78 5.78 19.96
C ALA A 80 18.37 6.41 19.93
N PHE A 81 18.27 7.73 19.78
CA PHE A 81 16.99 8.45 19.78
C PHE A 81 16.34 8.53 18.39
N LYS A 82 17.10 8.35 17.31
CA LYS A 82 16.54 8.32 15.93
C LYS A 82 15.49 7.21 15.78
N ARG A 83 15.73 6.05 16.39
CA ARG A 83 14.77 4.94 16.39
C ARG A 83 13.49 5.30 17.14
N LEU A 84 13.60 5.96 18.30
CA LEU A 84 12.44 6.40 19.07
C LEU A 84 11.62 7.43 18.29
N ARG A 85 12.27 8.45 17.71
CA ARG A 85 11.61 9.45 16.86
C ARG A 85 10.79 8.78 15.77
N ASN A 86 11.40 7.86 15.03
CA ASN A 86 10.73 7.20 13.92
C ASN A 86 9.55 6.37 14.41
N ALA A 87 9.71 5.60 15.50
CA ALA A 87 8.62 4.83 16.09
C ALA A 87 7.45 5.72 16.59
N THR A 88 7.75 6.86 17.21
CA THR A 88 6.75 7.84 17.64
C THR A 88 6.01 8.43 16.44
N LYS A 89 6.74 8.84 15.39
CA LYS A 89 6.15 9.36 14.16
C LYS A 89 5.22 8.34 13.50
N ASP A 90 5.67 7.10 13.41
CA ASP A 90 4.92 5.98 12.85
C ASP A 90 3.64 5.66 13.64
N MET A 91 3.69 5.77 14.96
CA MET A 91 2.53 5.57 15.83
C MET A 91 1.51 6.71 15.69
N LEU A 92 1.97 7.96 15.65
CA LEU A 92 1.08 9.12 15.51
C LEU A 92 0.44 9.20 14.12
N ALA A 93 1.15 8.72 13.08
CA ALA A 93 0.57 8.56 11.75
C ALA A 93 -0.61 7.56 11.77
N ASP A 94 -0.47 6.43 12.45
CA ASP A 94 -1.56 5.47 12.61
C ASP A 94 -2.72 6.08 13.41
N TYR A 95 -2.43 6.80 14.50
CA TYR A 95 -3.47 7.44 15.31
C TYR A 95 -4.29 8.43 14.48
N LYS A 96 -3.60 9.25 13.68
CA LYS A 96 -4.23 10.19 12.75
C LYS A 96 -5.06 9.49 11.67
N ALA A 97 -4.57 8.38 11.12
CA ALA A 97 -5.28 7.63 10.09
C ALA A 97 -6.56 6.96 10.60
N TYR A 98 -6.60 6.56 11.88
CA TYR A 98 -7.77 5.91 12.49
C TYR A 98 -8.69 6.88 13.25
N SER A 99 -8.27 8.11 13.54
CA SER A 99 -9.12 9.08 14.24
C SER A 99 -10.11 9.75 13.30
N LYS A 100 -11.36 9.92 13.76
CA LYS A 100 -12.38 10.71 13.03
C LYS A 100 -12.30 12.21 13.32
N ALA A 101 -11.77 12.58 14.48
CA ALA A 101 -11.58 13.97 14.87
C ALA A 101 -10.24 14.51 14.32
N ASN A 102 -10.05 15.83 14.39
CA ASN A 102 -8.77 16.44 14.06
C ASN A 102 -7.67 15.90 15.00
N PHE A 103 -6.66 15.24 14.43
CA PHE A 103 -5.49 14.73 15.13
C PHE A 103 -4.23 15.38 14.54
N LYS A 104 -3.50 16.15 15.36
CA LYS A 104 -2.36 16.97 14.94
C LYS A 104 -1.14 16.76 15.82
#